data_AF-A0A920KRK2-F1
#
_entry.id   AF-A0A920KRK2-F1
#
_cell.length_a   1.000
_cell.length_b   1.000
_cell.length_c   1.000
_cell.angle_alpha   90.00
_cell.angle_beta   90.00
_cell.angle_gamma   90.00
#
_symmetry.space_group_name_H-M   'P 1'
#
loop_
_entity.id
_entity.type
_entity.pdbx_description
1 polymer ?
#
loop_
_entity_poly.entity_id
_entity_poly.type
_entity_poly.pdbx_seq_one_letter_code
_entity_poly.pdbx_strand_id
1 'polypeptide(L)'
;MANITRRDFINGSAVTIAGSMASGLPRLALGSGEPHYPPALTGLRGSHPGSNTVAHQRAWNPAGQALAPEKTGEHYDLVIVGAGLSGLAAAVFYRQQHGPDKSILILDNHDDFGGHAKRNEHVIDGKR
;
A
#
# COMPACT_ATOMS: atom_id res chain seq x y z
N MET A 1 -31.01 -40.80 22.40
CA MET A 1 -30.53 -39.43 22.05
C MET A 1 -29.15 -39.28 22.67
N ALA A 2 -28.14 -38.90 21.90
CA ALA A 2 -26.80 -38.71 22.44
C ALA A 2 -26.80 -37.53 23.43
N ASN A 3 -26.31 -37.74 24.64
CA ASN A 3 -26.30 -36.74 25.71
C ASN A 3 -25.07 -35.84 25.51
N ILE A 4 -25.25 -34.67 24.92
CA ILE A 4 -24.16 -33.69 24.71
C ILE A 4 -23.86 -33.03 26.06
N THR A 5 -22.64 -33.17 26.56
CA THR A 5 -22.25 -32.52 27.81
C THR A 5 -21.88 -31.05 27.58
N ARG A 6 -21.92 -30.22 28.63
CA ARG A 6 -21.45 -28.82 28.56
C ARG A 6 -20.03 -28.70 28.01
N ARG A 7 -19.16 -29.67 28.30
CA ARG A 7 -17.78 -29.70 27.83
C ARG A 7 -17.70 -29.99 26.33
N ASP A 8 -18.55 -30.89 25.82
CA ASP A 8 -18.60 -31.19 24.38
C ASP A 8 -19.08 -30.00 23.56
N PHE A 9 -20.06 -29.24 24.08
CA PHE A 9 -20.53 -28.00 23.44
C PHE A 9 -19.45 -26.90 23.42
N ILE A 10 -18.76 -26.68 24.54
CA ILE A 10 -17.70 -25.65 24.63
C ILE A 10 -16.51 -26.02 23.74
N ASN A 11 -16.08 -27.28 23.75
CA ASN A 11 -14.95 -27.71 22.92
C ASN A 11 -15.33 -27.70 21.43
N GLY A 12 -16.55 -28.14 21.09
CA GLY A 12 -17.04 -28.11 19.70
C GLY A 12 -17.14 -26.70 19.14
N SER A 13 -17.72 -25.76 19.89
CA SER A 13 -17.84 -24.36 19.47
C SER A 13 -16.48 -23.66 19.35
N ALA A 14 -15.52 -23.94 20.24
CA ALA A 14 -14.15 -23.41 20.14
C ALA A 14 -13.43 -23.88 18.87
N VAL A 15 -13.57 -25.16 18.49
CA VAL A 15 -12.97 -25.71 17.27
C VAL A 15 -13.60 -25.10 16.00
N THR A 16 -14.92 -24.87 15.99
CA THR A 16 -15.60 -24.21 14.85
C THR A 16 -15.15 -22.75 14.69
N ILE A 17 -15.02 -22.00 15.79
CA ILE A 17 -14.56 -20.61 15.75
C ILE A 17 -13.10 -20.56 15.26
N ALA A 18 -12.20 -21.36 15.84
CA ALA A 18 -10.80 -21.42 15.40
C ALA A 18 -10.65 -21.86 13.94
N GLY A 19 -11.43 -22.84 13.49
CA GLY A 19 -11.44 -23.31 12.11
C GLY A 19 -11.90 -22.24 11.12
N SER A 20 -12.94 -21.46 11.46
CA SER A 20 -13.45 -20.37 10.62
C SER A 20 -12.47 -19.20 10.47
N MET A 21 -11.62 -18.96 11.49
CA MET A 21 -10.58 -17.92 11.44
C MET A 21 -9.36 -18.37 10.61
N ALA A 22 -9.08 -19.67 10.53
CA ALA A 22 -7.98 -20.19 9.72
C ALA A 22 -8.27 -20.15 8.21
N SER A 23 -9.54 -20.21 7.80
CA SER A 23 -9.96 -20.18 6.39
C SER A 23 -10.19 -18.77 5.82
N GLY A 24 -10.21 -17.73 6.67
CA GLY A 24 -10.60 -16.36 6.30
C GLY A 24 -9.48 -15.32 6.35
N LEU A 25 -8.26 -15.67 6.76
CA LEU A 25 -7.15 -14.74 6.67
C LEU A 25 -6.77 -14.58 5.19
N PRO A 26 -6.79 -13.36 4.62
CA PRO A 26 -6.19 -13.16 3.31
C PRO A 26 -4.76 -13.65 3.41
N ARG A 27 -4.34 -14.51 2.48
CA ARG A 27 -2.94 -14.84 2.31
C ARG A 27 -2.22 -13.53 2.00
N LEU A 28 -1.68 -12.87 3.02
CA LEU A 28 -0.63 -11.89 2.82
C LEU A 28 0.49 -12.67 2.12
N ALA A 29 0.67 -12.39 0.83
CA ALA A 29 1.87 -12.76 0.13
C ALA A 29 3.00 -12.00 0.83
N LEU A 30 3.63 -12.63 1.83
CA LEU A 30 4.90 -12.19 2.37
C LEU A 30 5.91 -12.37 1.24
N GLY A 31 6.11 -11.32 0.46
CA GLY A 31 7.13 -11.27 -0.58
C GLY A 31 8.48 -11.59 0.04
N SER A 32 9.12 -12.67 -0.42
CA SER A 32 10.44 -13.14 0.02
C SER A 32 11.58 -12.29 -0.57
N GLY A 33 11.37 -10.98 -0.71
CA GLY A 33 12.41 -10.02 -1.10
C GLY A 33 13.09 -9.43 0.12
N GLU A 34 14.24 -8.79 -0.07
CA GLU A 34 14.77 -7.89 0.97
C GLU A 34 13.68 -6.93 1.44
N PRO A 35 13.64 -6.55 2.73
CA PRO A 35 12.65 -5.60 3.22
C PRO A 35 12.74 -4.32 2.40
N HIS A 36 11.70 -4.03 1.61
CA HIS A 36 11.59 -2.76 0.89
C HIS A 36 11.46 -1.64 1.94
N TYR A 37 12.58 -1.00 2.24
CA TYR A 37 12.67 0.00 3.31
C TYR A 37 13.37 1.27 2.82
N PRO A 38 12.62 2.13 2.09
CA PRO A 38 13.16 3.36 1.51
C PRO A 38 13.91 4.28 2.49
N PRO A 39 13.52 4.44 3.77
CA PRO A 39 14.24 5.36 4.68
C PRO A 39 15.73 5.04 4.86
N ALA A 40 16.14 3.78 4.70
CA ALA A 40 17.55 3.37 4.82
C ALA A 40 18.39 3.59 3.56
N LEU A 41 17.77 3.86 2.40
CA LEU A 41 18.53 4.01 1.15
C LEU A 41 19.30 5.35 1.15
N THR A 42 20.45 5.36 0.50
CA THR A 42 21.30 6.56 0.36
C THR A 42 21.23 7.13 -1.06
N GLY A 43 21.79 8.33 -1.27
CA GLY A 43 21.87 8.99 -2.58
C GLY A 43 20.77 10.03 -2.83
N LEU A 44 20.81 10.67 -4.01
CA LEU A 44 19.79 11.64 -4.43
C LEU A 44 18.50 10.91 -4.80
N ARG A 45 17.42 11.18 -4.05
CA ARG A 45 16.12 10.51 -4.18
C ARG A 45 14.98 11.52 -4.01
N GLY A 46 13.78 11.16 -4.47
CA GLY A 46 12.60 12.02 -4.41
C GLY A 46 12.67 13.19 -5.40
N SER A 47 12.26 14.38 -4.97
CA SER A 47 12.30 15.60 -5.78
C SER A 47 13.73 16.15 -5.90
N HIS A 48 14.41 15.85 -7.00
CA HIS A 48 15.72 16.40 -7.33
C HIS A 48 15.75 16.83 -8.80
N PRO A 49 16.68 17.72 -9.21
CA PRO A 49 16.86 18.03 -10.63
C PRO A 49 17.02 16.75 -11.44
N GLY A 50 16.19 16.58 -12.46
CA GLY A 50 16.15 15.37 -13.27
C GLY A 50 14.98 14.41 -12.98
N SER A 51 14.40 14.42 -11.77
CA SER A 51 13.38 13.43 -11.37
C SER A 51 12.08 13.47 -12.17
N ASN A 52 11.82 14.60 -12.85
CA ASN A 52 10.65 14.86 -13.69
C ASN A 52 10.95 14.85 -15.20
N THR A 53 12.21 14.62 -15.61
CA THR A 53 12.61 14.74 -17.02
C THR A 53 11.89 13.75 -17.93
N VAL A 54 11.80 12.48 -17.54
CA VAL A 54 11.10 11.43 -18.31
C VAL A 54 9.60 11.76 -18.43
N ALA A 55 8.98 12.19 -17.32
CA ALA A 55 7.57 12.55 -17.30
C ALA A 55 7.28 13.78 -18.20
N HIS A 56 8.10 14.84 -18.11
CA HIS A 56 7.98 16.02 -18.96
C HIS A 56 8.27 15.73 -20.42
N GLN A 57 9.32 14.96 -20.72
CA GLN A 57 9.67 14.55 -22.08
C GLN A 57 8.48 13.83 -22.73
N ARG A 58 7.81 12.96 -21.98
CA ARG A 58 6.61 12.27 -22.46
C ARG A 58 5.41 13.20 -22.62
N ALA A 59 5.17 14.11 -21.67
CA ALA A 59 4.06 15.05 -21.75
C ALA A 59 4.19 16.00 -22.96
N TRP A 60 5.42 16.42 -23.29
CA TRP A 60 5.69 17.35 -24.39
C TRP A 60 5.97 16.67 -25.74
N ASN A 61 6.35 15.39 -25.75
CA ASN A 61 6.56 14.63 -26.99
C ASN A 61 5.84 13.28 -26.96
N PRO A 62 4.50 13.26 -27.03
CA PRO A 62 3.70 12.04 -26.92
C PRO A 62 3.91 11.07 -28.10
N ALA A 63 4.38 11.55 -29.25
CA ALA A 63 4.56 10.74 -30.46
C ALA A 63 5.72 9.72 -30.37
N GLY A 64 6.68 9.90 -29.45
CA GLY A 64 7.89 9.08 -29.36
C GLY A 64 7.82 7.89 -28.40
N GLN A 65 6.76 7.76 -27.59
CA GLN A 65 6.63 6.70 -26.59
C GLN A 65 5.19 6.20 -26.56
N ALA A 66 4.88 5.24 -27.44
CA ALA A 66 3.58 4.57 -27.40
C ALA A 66 3.42 3.85 -26.05
N LEU A 67 2.41 4.25 -25.29
CA LEU A 67 1.92 3.42 -24.20
C LEU A 67 0.98 2.37 -24.78
N ALA A 68 1.17 1.14 -24.37
CA ALA A 68 0.18 0.09 -24.49
C ALA A 68 -0.31 -0.26 -23.08
N PRO A 69 -1.14 0.59 -22.45
CA PRO A 69 -1.69 0.26 -21.14
C PRO A 69 -2.54 -1.00 -21.29
N GLU A 70 -2.26 -2.00 -20.47
CA GLU A 70 -3.11 -3.17 -20.36
C GLU A 70 -4.30 -2.85 -19.45
N LYS A 71 -5.48 -3.35 -19.82
CA LYS A 71 -6.66 -3.21 -18.98
C LYS A 71 -6.55 -4.19 -17.81
N THR A 72 -6.32 -3.66 -16.61
CA THR A 72 -6.21 -4.48 -15.39
C THR A 72 -7.55 -5.00 -14.87
N GLY A 73 -8.67 -4.38 -15.28
CA GLY A 73 -10.01 -4.71 -14.79
C GLY A 73 -10.30 -4.21 -13.37
N GLU A 74 -9.37 -3.45 -12.78
CA GLU A 74 -9.52 -2.86 -11.45
C GLU A 74 -10.41 -1.62 -11.49
N HIS A 75 -11.20 -1.42 -10.43
CA HIS A 75 -12.07 -0.28 -10.26
C HIS A 75 -11.82 0.35 -8.89
N TYR A 76 -11.72 1.67 -8.86
CA TYR A 76 -11.45 2.44 -7.65
C TYR A 76 -12.47 3.57 -7.52
N ASP A 77 -12.96 3.83 -6.30
CA ASP A 77 -13.87 4.94 -6.00
C ASP A 77 -13.16 6.31 -6.08
N LEU A 78 -11.85 6.32 -5.80
CA LEU A 78 -10.99 7.50 -5.89
C LEU A 78 -9.58 7.11 -6.35
N VAL A 79 -9.01 7.93 -7.24
CA VAL A 79 -7.59 7.87 -7.62
C VAL A 79 -6.91 9.15 -7.17
N ILE A 80 -5.79 9.02 -6.43
CA ILE A 80 -4.98 10.11 -5.93
C ILE A 80 -3.58 10.00 -6.54
N VAL A 81 -3.08 11.09 -7.11
CA VAL A 81 -1.71 11.18 -7.63
C VAL A 81 -0.88 12.04 -6.65
N GLY A 82 0.07 11.39 -6.00
CA GLY A 82 0.92 11.92 -4.93
C GLY A 82 0.51 11.40 -3.56
N ALA A 83 1.36 10.60 -2.94
CA ALA A 83 1.30 10.11 -1.56
C ALA A 83 2.01 11.04 -0.55
N GLY A 84 2.00 12.36 -0.83
CA GLY A 84 2.39 13.38 0.15
C GLY A 84 1.32 13.60 1.21
N LEU A 85 1.57 14.51 2.16
CA LEU A 85 0.63 14.87 3.24
C LEU A 85 -0.78 15.17 2.71
N SER A 86 -0.90 15.98 1.66
CA SER A 86 -2.20 16.34 1.09
C SER A 86 -2.95 15.16 0.48
N GLY A 87 -2.25 14.26 -0.22
CA GLY A 87 -2.86 13.08 -0.84
C GLY A 87 -3.30 12.04 0.19
N LEU A 88 -2.47 11.79 1.20
CA LEU A 88 -2.82 10.92 2.33
C LEU A 88 -4.00 11.51 3.13
N ALA A 89 -4.02 12.81 3.36
CA ALA A 89 -5.14 13.49 4.01
C ALA A 89 -6.43 13.37 3.17
N ALA A 90 -6.34 13.56 1.86
CA ALA A 90 -7.49 13.39 0.95
C ALA A 90 -8.06 11.96 1.03
N ALA A 91 -7.20 10.93 1.07
CA ALA A 91 -7.65 9.55 1.25
C ALA A 91 -8.40 9.34 2.57
N VAL A 92 -7.85 9.88 3.67
CA VAL A 92 -8.48 9.80 5.00
C VAL A 92 -9.84 10.50 5.00
N PHE A 93 -9.91 11.74 4.52
CA PHE A 93 -11.15 12.51 4.50
C PHE A 93 -12.19 11.91 3.57
N TYR A 94 -11.78 11.35 2.44
CA TYR A 94 -12.70 10.65 1.53
C TYR A 94 -13.35 9.44 2.21
N ARG A 95 -12.57 8.59 2.90
CA ARG A 95 -13.14 7.45 3.66
C ARG A 95 -14.03 7.90 4.81
N GLN A 96 -13.68 8.99 5.50
CA GLN A 96 -14.52 9.54 6.57
C GLN A 96 -15.88 10.01 6.06
N GLN A 97 -15.92 10.61 4.86
CA GLN A 97 -17.16 11.13 4.27
C GLN A 97 -18.00 10.06 3.56
N HIS A 98 -17.36 9.08 2.93
CA HIS A 98 -18.03 8.14 2.01
C HIS A 98 -18.06 6.69 2.48
N GLY A 99 -17.43 6.37 3.61
CA GLY A 99 -17.44 5.05 4.22
C GLY A 99 -16.08 4.33 4.14
N PRO A 100 -15.82 3.40 5.08
CA PRO A 100 -14.57 2.66 5.14
C PRO A 100 -14.41 1.61 4.03
N ASP A 101 -15.50 1.27 3.34
CA ASP A 101 -15.60 0.31 2.23
C ASP A 101 -15.09 0.86 0.89
N LYS A 102 -14.78 2.17 0.81
CA LYS A 102 -14.26 2.80 -0.39
C LYS A 102 -12.86 2.32 -0.75
N SER A 103 -12.71 1.98 -2.03
CA SER A 103 -11.46 1.63 -2.67
C SER A 103 -10.75 2.88 -3.18
N ILE A 104 -9.51 3.10 -2.73
CA ILE A 104 -8.72 4.29 -3.10
C ILE A 104 -7.38 3.82 -3.62
N LEU A 105 -7.05 4.21 -4.85
CA LEU A 105 -5.72 4.02 -5.44
C LEU A 105 -4.89 5.28 -5.22
N ILE A 106 -3.73 5.14 -4.59
CA ILE A 106 -2.75 6.23 -4.44
C ILE A 106 -1.50 5.87 -5.25
N LEU A 107 -1.12 6.76 -6.17
CA LEU A 107 0.05 6.60 -7.02
C LEU A 107 1.10 7.64 -6.64
N ASP A 108 2.33 7.22 -6.38
CA ASP A 108 3.46 8.13 -6.17
C ASP A 108 4.66 7.64 -6.98
N ASN A 109 5.43 8.58 -7.51
CA ASN A 109 6.66 8.28 -8.25
C ASN A 109 7.88 8.16 -7.33
N HIS A 110 7.75 8.54 -6.06
CA HIS A 110 8.77 8.37 -5.05
C HIS A 110 8.82 6.92 -4.55
N ASP A 111 9.98 6.58 -4.01
CA ASP A 111 10.23 5.29 -3.37
C ASP A 111 9.51 5.13 -2.03
N ASP A 112 9.07 6.23 -1.42
CA ASP A 112 8.33 6.25 -0.16
C ASP A 112 7.22 7.31 -0.18
N PHE A 113 6.27 7.18 0.74
CA PHE A 113 5.26 8.20 0.97
C PHE A 113 5.82 9.41 1.74
N GLY A 114 5.03 10.47 1.84
CA GLY A 114 5.34 11.68 2.61
C GLY A 114 5.81 12.86 1.77
N GLY A 115 6.15 12.65 0.49
CA GLY A 115 6.57 13.73 -0.41
C GLY A 115 7.79 14.47 0.13
N HIS A 116 7.69 15.79 0.34
CA HIS A 116 8.77 16.60 0.93
C HIS A 116 9.07 16.26 2.40
N ALA A 117 8.17 15.56 3.10
CA ALA A 117 8.35 15.15 4.50
C ALA A 117 8.92 13.73 4.63
N LYS A 118 9.68 13.27 3.64
CA LYS A 118 10.30 11.94 3.61
C LYS A 118 11.28 11.74 4.78
N ARG A 119 11.26 10.54 5.38
CA ARG A 119 12.27 10.13 6.38
C ARG A 119 13.56 9.67 5.70
N ASN A 120 14.68 10.20 6.14
CA ASN A 120 16.01 9.71 5.79
C ASN A 120 16.72 9.29 7.06
N GLU A 121 17.31 8.10 7.04
CA GLU A 121 18.06 7.57 8.17
C GLU A 121 19.54 7.45 7.80
N HIS A 122 20.38 7.70 8.79
CA HIS A 122 21.83 7.75 8.60
C HIS A 122 22.48 6.89 9.67
N VAL A 123 23.46 6.09 9.29
CA VAL A 123 24.31 5.38 10.24
C VAL A 123 25.58 6.19 10.45
N ILE A 124 25.79 6.68 11.68
CA ILE A 124 26.95 7.46 12.09
C ILE A 124 27.62 6.68 13.23
N ASP A 125 28.89 6.29 13.05
CA ASP A 125 29.67 5.53 14.04
C ASP A 125 28.97 4.26 14.54
N GLY A 126 28.30 3.54 13.64
CA GLY A 126 27.55 2.33 13.95
C GLY A 126 26.22 2.55 14.67
N LYS A 127 25.76 3.80 14.81
CA LYS A 127 24.46 4.18 15.37
C LYS A 127 23.55 4.73 14.29
N ARG A 128 22.27 4.35 14.33
CA ARG A 128 21.23 4.78 13.38
C ARG A 128 20.39 5.91 13.97
#